data_AF-A0A5B1R713-F1
#
_entry.id   AF-A0A5B1R713-F1
#
_cell.length_a   1.000
_cell.length_b   1.000
_cell.length_c   1.000
_cell.angle_alpha   90.00
_cell.angle_beta   90.00
_cell.angle_gamma   90.00
#
_symmetry.space_group_name_H-M   'P 1'
#
loop_
_entity.id
_entity.type
_entity.pdbx_description
1 polymer ?
#
loop_
_entity_poly.entity_id
_entity_poly.type
_entity_poly.pdbx_seq_one_letter_code
_entity_poly.pdbx_strand_id
1 'polypeptide(L)'
;MLRRCRVPLITINLVSIIPAGRTLARFIESRSHIFSFLDGKIPGSCADTPARLPKLRRLSSTSISIAALASTMARPGTGNAASSRMEKRKEKQPEKRKKRNKPPRYFGISAEINLAHTLSSVLKEDHGGMAVSEMVRETWQQLKKKNRIARQPHVTLVHSKSLTGEHDLWDRCSALDALDIPPVFKFRLGHIVANGRVMAATVDEIEVYTEHEDGEAGRNFLEVLPVEIRDRLHITVGTQESSISAVEAKALVQEWRKGKKEGIVEVAIEKLWNVWL
;
A
#
# COMPACT_ATOMS: atom_id res chain seq x y z
N MET A 1 29.08 16.74 -16.55
CA MET A 1 27.92 16.40 -17.40
C MET A 1 27.11 15.33 -16.67
N LEU A 2 26.08 15.73 -15.91
CA LEU A 2 25.23 14.81 -15.14
C LEU A 2 24.17 14.23 -16.07
N ARG A 3 24.29 12.95 -16.40
CA ARG A 3 23.24 12.23 -17.12
C ARG A 3 22.10 11.95 -16.13
N ARG A 4 20.96 12.61 -16.32
CA ARG A 4 19.71 12.22 -15.67
C ARG A 4 19.23 10.92 -16.32
N CYS A 5 19.36 9.80 -15.62
CA CYS A 5 18.62 8.59 -15.95
C CYS A 5 17.12 8.91 -15.75
N ARG A 6 16.35 8.95 -16.85
CA ARG A 6 14.89 8.91 -16.76
C ARG A 6 14.50 7.48 -16.42
N VAL A 7 14.01 7.28 -15.20
CA VAL A 7 13.36 6.05 -14.77
C VAL A 7 11.87 6.20 -15.14
N PRO A 8 11.21 5.16 -15.68
CA PRO A 8 9.79 5.23 -16.01
C PRO A 8 8.95 5.47 -14.74
N LEU A 9 7.99 6.38 -14.86
CA LEU A 9 6.93 6.59 -13.88
C LEU A 9 5.98 5.40 -13.91
N ILE A 10 5.70 4.80 -12.75
CA ILE A 10 4.61 3.84 -12.57
C ILE A 10 3.72 4.38 -11.44
N THR A 11 2.45 4.03 -11.47
CA THR A 11 1.37 4.62 -10.67
C THR A 11 0.86 3.60 -9.66
N ILE A 12 0.93 3.90 -8.36
CA ILE A 12 0.40 3.01 -7.31
C ILE A 12 -0.95 3.45 -6.75
N ASN A 13 -1.81 2.45 -6.56
CA ASN A 13 -3.07 2.56 -5.85
C ASN A 13 -2.99 1.88 -4.48
N LEU A 14 -3.75 2.38 -3.50
CA LEU A 14 -4.06 1.62 -2.29
C LEU A 14 -4.72 0.30 -2.71
N VAL A 15 -4.23 -0.84 -2.22
CA VAL A 15 -4.74 -2.15 -2.64
C VAL A 15 -5.52 -2.79 -1.50
N SER A 16 -6.83 -2.83 -1.68
CA SER A 16 -7.76 -3.63 -0.89
C SER A 16 -7.75 -5.08 -1.39
N ILE A 17 -7.04 -5.99 -0.71
CA ILE A 17 -6.96 -7.40 -1.13
C ILE A 17 -8.17 -8.19 -0.61
N ILE A 18 -9.09 -8.50 -1.52
CA ILE A 18 -10.22 -9.42 -1.32
C ILE A 18 -9.75 -10.85 -1.68
N PRO A 19 -10.04 -11.89 -0.89
CA PRO A 19 -9.53 -13.24 -1.13
C PRO A 19 -9.93 -13.79 -2.51
N ALA A 20 -8.96 -14.39 -3.19
CA ALA A 20 -9.03 -14.92 -4.54
C ALA A 20 -10.20 -15.89 -4.72
N GLY A 21 -11.11 -15.50 -5.62
CA GLY A 21 -12.26 -16.29 -6.03
C GLY A 21 -12.97 -15.64 -7.21
N ARG A 22 -12.22 -15.26 -8.26
CA ARG A 22 -12.61 -15.18 -9.69
C ARG A 22 -11.70 -14.25 -10.50
N THR A 23 -11.49 -14.67 -11.74
CA THR A 23 -10.71 -14.17 -12.88
C THR A 23 -10.58 -12.64 -13.02
N LEU A 24 -9.34 -12.16 -13.14
CA LEU A 24 -8.99 -10.82 -13.61
C LEU A 24 -9.24 -10.75 -15.13
N ALA A 25 -10.29 -10.05 -15.55
CA ALA A 25 -10.43 -9.54 -16.91
C ALA A 25 -11.08 -8.17 -16.81
N ARG A 26 -10.24 -7.12 -16.79
CA ARG A 26 -10.49 -5.70 -17.13
C ARG A 26 -9.46 -4.85 -16.41
N PHE A 27 -8.34 -4.55 -17.06
CA PHE A 27 -7.67 -3.24 -17.00
C PHE A 27 -6.43 -3.18 -17.93
N ILE A 28 -6.59 -3.40 -19.24
CA ILE A 28 -5.54 -3.00 -20.23
C ILE A 28 -6.27 -2.55 -21.49
N GLU A 29 -6.66 -1.28 -21.55
CA GLU A 29 -6.94 -0.61 -22.82
C GLU A 29 -6.87 0.91 -22.62
N SER A 30 -5.67 1.49 -22.71
CA SER A 30 -5.46 2.80 -23.34
C SER A 30 -3.97 3.12 -23.44
N ARG A 31 -3.56 3.64 -24.61
CA ARG A 31 -2.31 4.34 -24.93
C ARG A 31 -1.11 3.51 -25.39
N SER A 32 -1.22 3.04 -26.63
CA SER A 32 -0.13 3.09 -27.60
C SER A 32 -0.48 4.16 -28.63
N HIS A 33 0.30 5.24 -28.75
CA HIS A 33 0.58 5.95 -30.02
C HIS A 33 1.47 7.20 -29.80
N ILE A 34 2.53 7.28 -30.63
CA ILE A 34 3.28 8.47 -31.08
C ILE A 34 4.43 8.98 -30.16
N PHE A 35 5.69 8.72 -30.55
CA PHE A 35 6.59 9.76 -31.12
C PHE A 35 7.94 9.14 -31.56
N SER A 36 8.21 9.19 -32.86
CA SER A 36 9.55 9.11 -33.44
C SER A 36 9.98 10.55 -33.74
N PHE A 37 11.08 11.04 -33.18
CA PHE A 37 11.74 12.21 -33.78
C PHE A 37 13.24 12.30 -33.45
N LEU A 38 13.96 12.76 -34.48
CA LEU A 38 15.39 12.76 -34.72
C LEU A 38 16.19 13.79 -33.90
N ASP A 39 17.50 13.54 -33.89
CA ASP A 39 18.60 14.43 -33.53
C ASP A 39 18.43 15.89 -33.94
N GLY A 40 18.75 16.81 -33.02
CA GLY A 40 18.76 18.25 -33.29
C GLY A 40 19.55 19.04 -32.25
N LYS A 41 20.76 19.44 -32.64
CA LYS A 41 21.67 20.42 -31.99
C LYS A 41 20.94 21.73 -31.67
N ILE A 42 21.13 22.31 -30.48
CA ILE A 42 20.85 23.74 -30.22
C ILE A 42 21.96 24.36 -29.34
N PRO A 43 22.53 25.51 -29.74
CA PRO A 43 23.40 26.34 -28.90
C PRO A 43 22.65 27.46 -28.16
N GLY A 44 23.21 27.88 -27.02
CA GLY A 44 23.32 29.30 -26.64
C GLY A 44 22.13 30.03 -25.99
N SER A 45 22.35 30.39 -24.72
CA SER A 45 22.34 31.77 -24.20
C SER A 45 21.04 32.52 -23.84
N CYS A 46 21.15 33.21 -22.68
CA CYS A 46 20.55 34.48 -22.27
C CYS A 46 19.19 34.54 -21.52
N ALA A 47 19.31 35.06 -20.29
CA ALA A 47 18.64 36.25 -19.74
C ALA A 47 17.41 36.12 -18.82
N ASP A 48 17.53 36.89 -17.73
CA ASP A 48 16.65 37.14 -16.60
C ASP A 48 15.31 37.80 -16.94
N THR A 49 14.24 37.47 -16.20
CA THR A 49 13.21 38.44 -15.77
C THR A 49 12.40 37.91 -14.57
N PRO A 50 12.08 38.72 -13.54
CA PRO A 50 11.26 38.30 -12.40
C PRO A 50 9.76 38.59 -12.62
N ALA A 51 8.89 37.63 -12.30
CA ALA A 51 7.44 37.78 -12.38
C ALA A 51 6.76 37.90 -11.01
N ARG A 52 5.86 38.88 -10.97
CA ARG A 52 5.00 39.40 -9.89
C ARG A 52 4.00 38.36 -9.36
N LEU A 53 3.82 38.31 -8.04
CA LEU A 53 2.75 37.55 -7.37
C LEU A 53 1.43 38.35 -7.28
N PRO A 54 0.26 37.74 -7.55
CA PRO A 54 -1.04 38.34 -7.23
C PRO A 54 -1.52 37.99 -5.81
N LYS A 55 -2.16 38.98 -5.17
CA LYS A 55 -2.79 38.93 -3.84
C LYS A 55 -3.99 37.97 -3.81
N LEU A 56 -3.98 37.02 -2.87
CA LEU A 56 -5.13 36.16 -2.55
C LEU A 56 -6.14 36.90 -1.64
N ARG A 57 -7.41 36.87 -2.05
CA ARG A 57 -8.56 37.38 -1.28
C ARG A 57 -9.04 36.31 -0.29
N ARG A 58 -9.29 36.74 0.95
CA ARG A 58 -10.00 35.99 1.99
C ARG A 58 -11.46 35.78 1.57
N LEU A 59 -11.96 34.55 1.67
CA LEU A 59 -13.38 34.25 1.69
C LEU A 59 -13.76 33.56 3.00
N SER A 60 -14.88 34.01 3.52
CA SER A 60 -15.43 33.83 4.85
C SER A 60 -16.10 32.48 5.07
N SER A 61 -16.07 32.04 6.32
CA SER A 61 -16.74 30.87 6.89
C SER A 61 -18.27 30.99 6.82
N THR A 62 -18.93 29.94 6.33
CA THR A 62 -20.38 29.77 6.51
C THR A 62 -20.64 28.43 7.19
N SER A 63 -21.17 28.50 8.40
CA SER A 63 -21.58 27.37 9.24
C SER A 63 -22.89 26.78 8.72
N ILE A 64 -22.93 25.47 8.47
CA ILE A 64 -24.16 24.75 8.12
C ILE A 64 -24.54 23.87 9.31
N SER A 65 -25.70 24.17 9.90
CA SER A 65 -26.34 23.38 10.95
C SER A 65 -27.13 22.23 10.33
N ILE A 66 -26.93 21.00 10.79
CA ILE A 66 -27.69 19.82 10.37
C ILE A 66 -28.70 19.46 11.47
N ALA A 67 -29.98 19.61 11.14
CA ALA A 67 -31.11 19.21 11.97
C ALA A 67 -31.39 17.71 11.84
N ALA A 68 -31.64 17.07 12.98
CA ALA A 68 -32.04 15.69 13.13
C ALA A 68 -33.51 15.48 12.73
N LEU A 69 -33.80 14.38 12.02
CA LEU A 69 -35.17 13.87 11.85
C LEU A 69 -35.18 12.37 12.16
N ALA A 70 -35.67 12.07 13.36
CA ALA A 70 -36.12 10.75 13.77
C ALA A 70 -37.47 10.45 13.09
N SER A 71 -37.63 9.24 12.56
CA SER A 71 -38.93 8.75 12.15
C SER A 71 -39.09 7.28 12.52
N THR A 72 -39.73 7.10 13.68
CA THR A 72 -40.34 5.88 14.20
C THR A 72 -41.57 5.55 13.36
N MET A 73 -41.80 4.30 12.94
CA MET A 73 -43.15 3.70 12.87
C MET A 73 -43.09 2.17 12.85
N ALA A 74 -43.65 1.58 13.90
CA ALA A 74 -44.04 0.18 13.99
C ALA A 74 -45.39 -0.05 13.30
N ARG A 75 -45.63 -1.26 12.79
CA ARG A 75 -46.97 -1.77 12.47
C ARG A 75 -47.11 -3.26 12.83
N PRO A 76 -48.17 -3.65 13.57
CA PRO A 76 -48.55 -5.04 13.80
C PRO A 76 -49.67 -5.51 12.83
N GLY A 77 -49.93 -6.82 12.80
CA GLY A 77 -51.15 -7.43 12.22
C GLY A 77 -50.87 -8.61 11.30
N THR A 78 -50.93 -9.87 11.77
CA THR A 78 -52.10 -10.78 11.82
C THR A 78 -52.57 -11.34 10.46
N GLY A 79 -52.43 -12.68 10.32
CA GLY A 79 -53.61 -13.55 10.17
C GLY A 79 -54.10 -13.95 8.77
N ASN A 80 -53.88 -15.24 8.47
CA ASN A 80 -54.83 -16.20 7.90
C ASN A 80 -55.01 -16.43 6.38
N ALA A 81 -55.10 -17.75 6.13
CA ALA A 81 -56.01 -18.47 5.23
C ALA A 81 -55.74 -18.49 3.71
N ALA A 82 -55.14 -19.61 3.30
CA ALA A 82 -55.65 -20.55 2.30
C ALA A 82 -56.65 -20.02 1.24
N SER A 83 -56.22 -19.99 -0.02
CA SER A 83 -57.07 -20.44 -1.14
C SER A 83 -56.26 -20.67 -2.42
N SER A 84 -56.46 -21.89 -2.95
CA SER A 84 -56.48 -22.33 -4.35
C SER A 84 -55.55 -21.73 -5.43
N ARG A 85 -54.66 -22.61 -5.92
CA ARG A 85 -54.67 -23.14 -7.31
C ARG A 85 -54.80 -22.13 -8.46
N MET A 86 -53.66 -21.69 -8.98
CA MET A 86 -53.45 -21.47 -10.41
C MET A 86 -51.98 -21.72 -10.76
N GLU A 87 -51.72 -22.82 -11.45
CA GLU A 87 -50.46 -23.10 -12.13
C GLU A 87 -50.25 -22.08 -13.26
N LYS A 88 -49.65 -20.95 -12.93
CA LYS A 88 -49.01 -20.06 -13.89
C LYS A 88 -47.52 -20.26 -13.76
N ARG A 89 -46.96 -21.05 -14.69
CA ARG A 89 -45.52 -21.32 -14.82
C ARG A 89 -44.83 -19.99 -15.20
N LYS A 90 -44.68 -19.09 -14.23
CA LYS A 90 -43.83 -17.91 -14.32
C LYS A 90 -42.42 -18.42 -14.50
N GLU A 91 -41.85 -18.19 -15.68
CA GLU A 91 -40.41 -18.18 -15.88
C GLU A 91 -39.80 -17.33 -14.77
N LYS A 92 -39.23 -18.00 -13.76
CA LYS A 92 -38.41 -17.38 -12.74
C LYS A 92 -37.18 -16.86 -13.48
N GLN A 93 -37.24 -15.60 -13.91
CA GLN A 93 -36.05 -14.88 -14.33
C GLN A 93 -35.00 -15.08 -13.23
N PRO A 94 -33.77 -15.47 -13.57
CA PRO A 94 -32.73 -15.65 -12.59
C PRO A 94 -32.44 -14.29 -11.96
N GLU A 95 -33.00 -14.05 -10.76
CA GLU A 95 -32.59 -12.94 -9.91
C GLU A 95 -31.09 -13.06 -9.71
N LYS A 96 -30.34 -12.22 -10.41
CA LYS A 96 -28.90 -12.04 -10.22
C LYS A 96 -28.71 -11.59 -8.78
N ARG A 97 -28.46 -12.56 -7.88
CA ARG A 97 -28.11 -12.32 -6.49
C ARG A 97 -26.95 -11.33 -6.47
N LYS A 98 -27.23 -10.08 -6.07
CA LYS A 98 -26.21 -9.06 -5.85
C LYS A 98 -25.20 -9.64 -4.86
N LYS A 99 -23.99 -9.89 -5.33
CA LYS A 99 -22.91 -10.39 -4.46
C LYS A 99 -22.67 -9.31 -3.41
N ARG A 100 -22.90 -9.63 -2.15
CA ARG A 100 -22.48 -8.77 -1.04
C ARG A 100 -20.97 -8.65 -1.11
N ASN A 101 -20.46 -7.43 -1.29
CA ASN A 101 -19.03 -7.16 -1.20
C ASN A 101 -18.58 -7.54 0.20
N LYS A 102 -17.69 -8.54 0.30
CA LYS A 102 -17.10 -8.88 1.59
C LYS A 102 -16.16 -7.75 1.99
N PRO A 103 -16.13 -7.34 3.27
CA PRO A 103 -15.16 -6.34 3.71
C PRO A 103 -13.73 -6.83 3.45
N PRO A 104 -12.78 -5.93 3.20
CA PRO A 104 -11.38 -6.30 3.01
C PRO A 104 -10.81 -6.98 4.25
N ARG A 105 -9.71 -7.72 4.07
CA ARG A 105 -9.01 -8.37 5.20
C ARG A 105 -8.02 -7.45 5.89
N TYR A 106 -7.41 -6.54 5.14
CA TYR A 106 -6.46 -5.56 5.61
C TYR A 106 -6.38 -4.41 4.60
N PHE A 107 -5.84 -3.29 5.05
CA PHE A 107 -5.38 -2.21 4.20
C PHE A 107 -3.86 -2.15 4.24
N GLY A 108 -3.24 -1.95 3.09
CA GLY A 108 -1.80 -1.86 2.96
C GLY A 108 -1.39 -1.11 1.71
N ILE A 109 -0.15 -0.63 1.72
CA ILE A 109 0.48 0.07 0.62
C ILE A 109 1.20 -0.96 -0.23
N SER A 110 0.78 -1.12 -1.48
CA SER A 110 1.50 -2.00 -2.43
C SER A 110 2.87 -1.43 -2.71
N ALA A 111 3.91 -2.27 -2.68
CA ALA A 111 5.27 -1.86 -2.95
C ALA A 111 5.70 -2.31 -4.35
N GLU A 112 5.99 -1.39 -5.26
CA GLU A 112 6.53 -1.70 -6.59
C GLU A 112 8.05 -1.89 -6.55
N ILE A 113 8.48 -2.91 -5.81
CA ILE A 113 9.89 -3.25 -5.67
C ILE A 113 10.13 -4.69 -6.07
N ASN A 114 11.09 -4.91 -6.97
CA ASN A 114 11.64 -6.24 -7.19
C ASN A 114 12.62 -6.57 -6.06
N LEU A 115 12.10 -7.18 -4.99
CA LEU A 115 12.89 -7.60 -3.82
C LEU A 115 14.05 -8.52 -4.20
N ALA A 116 13.81 -9.46 -5.12
CA ALA A 116 14.84 -10.42 -5.55
C ALA A 116 16.04 -9.70 -6.18
N HIS A 117 15.80 -8.73 -7.07
CA HIS A 117 16.85 -7.95 -7.69
C HIS A 117 17.52 -7.00 -6.69
N THR A 118 16.71 -6.24 -5.94
CA THR A 118 17.17 -5.17 -5.06
C THR A 118 18.00 -5.69 -3.88
N LEU A 119 17.58 -6.80 -3.26
CA LEU A 119 18.33 -7.38 -2.14
C LEU A 119 19.54 -8.20 -2.62
N SER A 120 19.51 -8.72 -3.85
CA SER A 120 20.67 -9.43 -4.40
C SER A 120 21.86 -8.51 -4.65
N SER A 121 21.68 -7.20 -4.85
CA SER A 121 22.82 -6.27 -4.87
C SER A 121 23.30 -6.03 -3.45
N VAL A 122 22.40 -5.61 -2.55
CA VAL A 122 22.71 -5.25 -1.15
C VAL A 122 23.40 -6.37 -0.38
N LEU A 123 22.99 -7.63 -0.58
CA LEU A 123 23.51 -8.78 0.16
C LEU A 123 24.77 -9.43 -0.46
N LYS A 124 25.36 -8.83 -1.51
CA LYS A 124 26.68 -9.26 -2.02
C LYS A 124 27.78 -8.87 -1.04
N GLU A 125 28.89 -9.62 -1.08
CA GLU A 125 29.78 -9.80 0.07
C GLU A 125 30.39 -8.54 0.67
N ASP A 126 30.52 -7.43 -0.06
CA ASP A 126 31.17 -6.20 0.42
C ASP A 126 30.39 -4.92 0.10
N HIS A 127 29.07 -4.90 0.31
CA HIS A 127 28.33 -3.66 0.09
C HIS A 127 28.63 -2.63 1.19
N GLY A 128 29.60 -1.75 0.94
CA GLY A 128 29.94 -0.63 1.83
C GLY A 128 30.89 -0.99 2.98
N GLY A 129 31.62 -2.10 2.88
CA GLY A 129 32.61 -2.51 3.90
C GLY A 129 31.99 -3.03 5.20
N MET A 130 30.66 -3.18 5.27
CA MET A 130 30.00 -3.85 6.37
C MET A 130 29.90 -5.34 6.09
N ALA A 131 30.47 -6.15 6.98
CA ALA A 131 30.35 -7.60 6.93
C ALA A 131 28.87 -8.01 7.11
N VAL A 132 28.25 -8.49 6.03
CA VAL A 132 26.90 -9.05 6.08
C VAL A 132 26.95 -10.36 6.88
N SER A 133 26.15 -10.45 7.95
CA SER A 133 26.05 -11.66 8.78
C SER A 133 25.68 -12.89 7.95
N GLU A 134 26.38 -14.02 8.19
CA GLU A 134 26.18 -15.27 7.46
C GLU A 134 24.72 -15.75 7.52
N MET A 135 24.06 -15.63 8.69
CA MET A 135 22.65 -15.97 8.85
C MET A 135 21.72 -15.24 7.86
N VAL A 136 21.99 -13.97 7.54
CA VAL A 136 21.19 -13.21 6.57
C VAL A 136 21.40 -13.77 5.18
N ARG A 137 22.65 -14.09 4.82
CA ARG A 137 23.00 -14.69 3.53
C ARG A 137 22.34 -16.06 3.37
N GLU A 138 22.47 -16.93 4.37
CA GLU A 138 21.84 -18.25 4.38
C GLU A 138 20.32 -18.16 4.24
N THR A 139 19.68 -17.30 5.04
CA THR A 139 18.23 -17.08 4.97
C THR A 139 17.83 -16.62 3.57
N TRP A 140 18.57 -15.66 2.99
CA TRP A 140 18.32 -15.16 1.63
C TRP A 140 18.46 -16.25 0.57
N GLN A 141 19.53 -17.04 0.61
CA GLN A 141 19.75 -18.14 -0.34
C GLN A 141 18.66 -19.20 -0.24
N GLN A 142 18.21 -19.53 0.97
CA GLN A 142 17.11 -20.46 1.18
C GLN A 142 15.79 -19.93 0.61
N LEU A 143 15.49 -18.64 0.79
CA LEU A 143 14.30 -18.01 0.22
C LEU A 143 14.34 -18.03 -1.32
N LYS A 144 15.50 -17.76 -1.93
CA LYS A 144 15.68 -17.87 -3.40
C LYS A 144 15.49 -19.31 -3.88
N LYS A 145 16.20 -20.27 -3.26
CA LYS A 145 16.15 -21.69 -3.62
C LYS A 145 14.73 -22.25 -3.56
N LYS A 146 13.96 -21.87 -2.54
CA LYS A 146 12.57 -22.32 -2.34
C LYS A 146 11.54 -21.46 -3.09
N ASN A 147 11.96 -20.42 -3.81
CA ASN A 147 11.07 -19.43 -4.47
C ASN A 147 10.03 -18.82 -3.50
N ARG A 148 10.47 -18.48 -2.29
CA ARG A 148 9.64 -17.98 -1.18
C ARG A 148 9.73 -16.47 -0.97
N ILE A 149 10.35 -15.75 -1.90
CA ILE A 149 10.38 -14.28 -1.89
C ILE A 149 8.98 -13.75 -2.24
N ALA A 150 8.49 -12.76 -1.50
CA ALA A 150 7.20 -12.13 -1.75
C ALA A 150 7.16 -11.54 -3.16
N ARG A 151 6.19 -11.97 -3.96
CA ARG A 151 6.00 -11.50 -5.35
C ARG A 151 5.33 -10.13 -5.44
N GLN A 152 4.43 -9.86 -4.50
CA GLN A 152 3.70 -8.60 -4.37
C GLN A 152 3.97 -8.06 -2.96
N PRO A 153 5.14 -7.46 -2.75
CA PRO A 153 5.47 -6.87 -1.47
C PRO A 153 4.49 -5.75 -1.16
N HIS A 154 4.15 -5.60 0.11
CA HIS A 154 3.28 -4.54 0.58
C HIS A 154 3.63 -4.21 2.04
N VAL A 155 3.28 -3.00 2.45
CA VAL A 155 3.34 -2.53 3.83
C VAL A 155 1.94 -2.61 4.42
N THR A 156 1.70 -3.51 5.37
CA THR A 156 0.39 -3.60 6.03
C THR A 156 0.21 -2.46 7.04
N LEU A 157 -0.84 -1.66 6.87
CA LEU A 157 -1.18 -0.58 7.81
C LEU A 157 -2.06 -1.11 8.96
N VAL A 158 -3.16 -1.77 8.59
CA VAL A 158 -4.16 -2.31 9.53
C VAL A 158 -4.76 -3.60 9.02
N HIS A 159 -5.01 -4.56 9.91
CA HIS A 159 -5.64 -5.84 9.61
C HIS A 159 -6.99 -5.94 10.34
N SER A 160 -7.99 -6.59 9.72
CA SER A 160 -9.36 -6.76 10.25
C SER A 160 -9.41 -7.48 11.62
N LYS A 161 -8.37 -8.26 11.94
CA LYS A 161 -8.20 -8.93 13.24
C LYS A 161 -7.72 -8.00 14.36
N SER A 162 -7.19 -6.83 14.01
CA SER A 162 -6.71 -5.82 14.98
C SER A 162 -7.76 -4.74 15.28
N LEU A 163 -8.98 -4.89 14.77
CA LEU A 163 -10.01 -3.85 14.83
C LEU A 163 -10.33 -3.38 16.25
N THR A 164 -10.28 -4.28 17.24
CA THR A 164 -10.64 -3.98 18.64
C THR A 164 -9.88 -2.79 19.26
N GLY A 165 -8.78 -2.33 18.65
CA GLY A 165 -8.10 -1.08 19.02
C GLY A 165 -7.67 -0.19 17.86
N GLU A 166 -8.04 -0.52 16.61
CA GLU A 166 -7.58 0.17 15.39
C GLU A 166 -8.73 0.56 14.45
N HIS A 167 -9.96 0.70 14.98
CA HIS A 167 -11.14 1.10 14.20
C HIS A 167 -10.95 2.44 13.50
N ASP A 168 -10.46 3.47 14.19
CA ASP A 168 -10.25 4.79 13.59
C ASP A 168 -9.26 4.75 12.42
N LEU A 169 -8.19 3.95 12.52
CA LEU A 169 -7.24 3.76 11.44
C LEU A 169 -7.87 3.00 10.27
N TRP A 170 -8.68 1.98 10.56
CA TRP A 170 -9.42 1.24 9.55
C TRP A 170 -10.36 2.15 8.73
N ASP A 171 -11.12 2.99 9.41
CA ASP A 171 -12.08 3.90 8.76
C ASP A 171 -11.36 4.95 7.91
N ARG A 172 -10.22 5.46 8.39
CA ARG A 172 -9.35 6.37 7.61
C ARG A 172 -8.79 5.70 6.36
N CYS A 173 -8.27 4.48 6.48
CA CYS A 173 -7.80 3.71 5.33
C CYS A 173 -8.94 3.45 4.33
N SER A 174 -10.14 3.13 4.82
CA SER A 174 -11.31 2.92 3.97
C SER A 174 -11.76 4.19 3.25
N ALA A 175 -11.67 5.35 3.91
CA ALA A 175 -11.96 6.64 3.29
C ALA A 175 -10.93 6.99 2.20
N LEU A 176 -9.66 6.67 2.44
CA LEU A 176 -8.57 6.89 1.49
C LEU A 176 -8.70 5.98 0.25
N ASP A 177 -9.12 4.73 0.43
CA ASP A 177 -9.39 3.75 -0.64
C ASP A 177 -10.58 4.15 -1.52
N ALA A 178 -11.52 4.92 -0.96
CA ALA A 178 -12.73 5.34 -1.63
C ALA A 178 -12.56 6.62 -2.49
N LEU A 179 -11.38 7.25 -2.44
CA LEU A 179 -11.06 8.38 -3.30
C LEU A 179 -10.97 7.95 -4.76
N ASP A 180 -11.44 8.80 -5.67
CA ASP A 180 -11.37 8.53 -7.12
C ASP A 180 -9.91 8.34 -7.58
N ILE A 181 -9.00 9.10 -6.96
CA ILE A 181 -7.55 9.01 -7.17
C ILE A 181 -6.90 8.88 -5.78
N PRO A 182 -6.57 7.66 -5.33
CA PRO A 182 -5.88 7.46 -4.06
C PRO A 182 -4.49 8.12 -4.07
N PRO A 183 -4.01 8.63 -2.93
CA PRO A 183 -2.68 9.21 -2.84
C PRO A 183 -1.60 8.14 -3.03
N VAL A 184 -0.56 8.52 -3.76
CA VAL A 184 0.66 7.72 -3.93
C VAL A 184 1.62 8.04 -2.79
N PHE A 185 2.30 7.03 -2.27
CA PHE A 185 3.27 7.18 -1.19
C PHE A 185 4.66 6.82 -1.69
N LYS A 186 5.72 7.40 -1.12
CA LYS A 186 7.08 6.89 -1.26
C LYS A 186 7.61 6.56 0.11
N PHE A 187 8.49 5.58 0.21
CA PHE A 187 9.08 5.21 1.49
C PHE A 187 10.55 4.86 1.36
N ARG A 188 11.24 4.90 2.50
CA ARG A 188 12.63 4.50 2.64
C ARG A 188 12.73 3.18 3.39
N LEU A 189 13.47 2.25 2.80
CA LEU A 189 13.86 1.03 3.50
C LEU A 189 15.09 1.33 4.36
N GLY A 190 15.03 0.92 5.62
CA GLY A 190 16.11 1.14 6.59
C GLY A 190 17.05 -0.04 6.72
N HIS A 191 16.50 -1.17 7.15
CA HIS A 191 17.26 -2.34 7.54
C HIS A 191 16.61 -3.61 6.97
N ILE A 192 17.43 -4.60 6.63
CA ILE A 192 16.98 -5.99 6.51
C ILE A 192 17.18 -6.65 7.86
N VAL A 193 16.12 -7.24 8.39
CA VAL A 193 16.16 -8.02 9.63
C VAL A 193 15.79 -9.47 9.34
N ALA A 194 16.50 -10.40 9.98
CA ALA A 194 16.24 -11.82 9.86
C ALA A 194 16.51 -12.56 11.18
N ASN A 195 15.85 -13.71 11.36
CA ASN A 195 16.05 -14.60 12.51
C ASN A 195 16.18 -16.08 12.10
N GLY A 196 16.61 -16.34 10.85
CA GLY A 196 16.66 -17.68 10.25
C GLY A 196 15.31 -18.21 9.75
N ARG A 197 14.20 -17.81 10.37
CA ARG A 197 12.82 -18.24 10.01
C ARG A 197 12.13 -17.30 9.03
N VAL A 198 12.27 -16.00 9.27
CA VAL A 198 11.61 -14.93 8.51
C VAL A 198 12.62 -13.84 8.19
N MET A 199 12.43 -13.18 7.05
CA MET A 199 13.17 -12.00 6.65
C MET A 199 12.19 -10.87 6.35
N ALA A 200 12.49 -9.68 6.84
CA ALA A 200 11.70 -8.48 6.62
C ALA A 200 12.61 -7.27 6.33
N ALA A 201 12.10 -6.32 5.55
CA ALA A 201 12.70 -5.01 5.35
C ALA A 201 11.92 -3.98 6.19
N THR A 202 12.62 -3.17 6.98
CA THR A 202 12.00 -2.11 7.77
C THR A 202 11.66 -0.93 6.89
N VAL A 203 10.54 -0.27 7.18
CA VAL A 203 10.18 1.00 6.57
C VAL A 203 10.41 2.09 7.61
N ASP A 204 11.39 2.93 7.36
CA ASP A 204 11.84 3.93 8.34
C ASP A 204 11.11 5.26 8.14
N GLU A 205 10.80 5.60 6.89
CA GLU A 205 10.22 6.88 6.51
C GLU A 205 9.19 6.67 5.40
N ILE A 206 8.08 7.39 5.50
CA ILE A 206 7.00 7.37 4.52
C ILE A 206 6.56 8.81 4.25
N GLU A 207 6.39 9.14 2.98
CA GLU A 207 6.00 10.46 2.51
C GLU A 207 4.95 10.32 1.41
N VAL A 208 4.16 11.37 1.17
CA VAL A 208 3.28 11.43 0.01
C VAL A 208 4.10 11.79 -1.23
N TYR A 209 3.85 11.08 -2.32
CA TYR A 209 4.37 11.45 -3.62
C TYR A 209 3.47 12.51 -4.25
N THR A 210 3.94 13.76 -4.28
CA THR A 210 3.14 14.92 -4.74
C THR A 210 3.58 15.36 -6.13
N GLU A 211 3.09 14.69 -7.19
CA GLU A 211 3.08 15.28 -8.53
C GLU A 211 1.83 16.11 -8.81
N HIS A 212 0.76 15.90 -8.02
CA HIS A 212 -0.54 16.55 -8.19
C HIS A 212 -0.99 17.26 -6.90
N GLU A 213 -1.91 18.22 -7.03
CA GLU A 213 -2.45 19.01 -5.90
C GLU A 213 -3.22 18.14 -4.89
N ASP A 214 -3.60 16.93 -5.26
CA ASP A 214 -4.43 16.00 -4.46
C ASP A 214 -3.69 15.28 -3.31
N GLY A 215 -2.43 15.64 -3.04
CA GLY A 215 -1.61 15.03 -1.99
C GLY A 215 -2.01 15.37 -0.55
N GLU A 216 -2.97 16.29 -0.33
CA GLU A 216 -3.36 16.73 1.01
C GLU A 216 -3.98 15.60 1.86
N ALA A 217 -4.86 14.78 1.28
CA ALA A 217 -5.48 13.66 2.00
C ALA A 217 -4.42 12.65 2.49
N GLY A 218 -3.43 12.36 1.65
CA GLY A 218 -2.30 11.50 2.03
C GLY A 218 -1.44 12.12 3.15
N ARG A 219 -1.20 13.43 3.13
CA ARG A 219 -0.37 14.11 4.15
C ARG A 219 -1.09 14.09 5.49
N ASN A 220 -2.36 14.47 5.50
CA ASN A 220 -3.21 14.41 6.69
C ASN A 220 -3.29 12.98 7.25
N PHE A 221 -3.34 11.97 6.39
CA PHE A 221 -3.31 10.57 6.80
C PHE A 221 -1.99 10.17 7.49
N LEU A 222 -0.84 10.60 6.94
CA LEU A 222 0.46 10.31 7.55
C LEU A 222 0.67 11.05 8.87
N GLU A 223 0.26 12.31 8.97
CA GLU A 223 0.41 13.15 10.18
C GLU A 223 -0.28 12.53 11.40
N VAL A 224 -1.48 11.99 11.20
CA VAL A 224 -2.28 11.38 12.28
C VAL A 224 -1.94 9.90 12.53
N LEU A 225 -0.99 9.32 11.78
CA LEU A 225 -0.63 7.92 11.92
C LEU A 225 0.08 7.69 13.27
N PRO A 226 -0.47 6.84 14.17
CA PRO A 226 0.11 6.61 15.49
C PRO A 226 1.54 6.07 15.41
N VAL A 227 2.37 6.43 16.40
CA VAL A 227 3.78 6.03 16.46
C VAL A 227 3.93 4.51 16.49
N GLU A 228 3.03 3.81 17.17
CA GLU A 228 3.00 2.35 17.27
C GLU A 228 2.80 1.67 15.91
N ILE A 229 2.11 2.35 14.98
CA ILE A 229 1.92 1.89 13.61
C ILE A 229 3.19 2.13 12.79
N ARG A 230 3.82 3.29 12.94
CA ARG A 230 5.11 3.61 12.31
C ARG A 230 6.22 2.64 12.74
N ASP A 231 6.23 2.25 14.01
CA ASP A 231 7.21 1.33 14.60
C ASP A 231 7.08 -0.12 14.17
N ARG A 232 5.98 -0.47 13.50
CA ARG A 232 5.76 -1.81 12.96
C ARG A 232 5.71 -1.83 11.44
N LEU A 233 5.98 -0.73 10.74
CA LEU A 233 5.98 -0.73 9.28
C LEU A 233 7.15 -1.56 8.76
N HIS A 234 6.80 -2.53 7.92
CA HIS A 234 7.75 -3.44 7.32
C HIS A 234 7.19 -4.02 6.03
N ILE A 235 8.09 -4.55 5.20
CA ILE A 235 7.77 -5.41 4.07
C ILE A 235 8.29 -6.80 4.39
N THR A 236 7.40 -7.80 4.41
CA THR A 236 7.82 -9.20 4.54
C THR A 236 8.53 -9.62 3.26
N VAL A 237 9.83 -9.92 3.36
CA VAL A 237 10.64 -10.37 2.22
C VAL A 237 10.31 -11.83 1.88
N GLY A 238 10.15 -12.67 2.90
CA GLY A 238 9.79 -14.07 2.74
C GLY A 238 9.85 -14.86 4.04
N THR A 239 9.33 -16.07 3.99
CA THR A 239 9.39 -17.04 5.09
C THR A 239 10.10 -18.32 4.64
N GLN A 240 10.93 -18.89 5.52
CA GLN A 240 11.74 -20.07 5.24
C GLN A 240 10.89 -21.29 4.83
N GLU A 241 9.67 -21.39 5.36
CA GLU A 241 8.71 -22.46 5.11
C GLU A 241 7.28 -21.92 4.95
N SER A 242 6.38 -22.74 4.41
CA SER A 242 4.96 -22.41 4.22
C SER A 242 4.12 -22.48 5.50
N SER A 243 4.59 -23.22 6.50
CA SER A 243 4.01 -23.32 7.84
C SER A 243 4.19 -22.03 8.65
N ILE A 244 5.20 -21.23 8.31
CA ILE A 244 5.58 -19.99 9.00
C ILE A 244 4.67 -18.86 8.55
N SER A 245 4.02 -18.20 9.50
CA SER A 245 3.09 -17.11 9.21
C SER A 245 3.84 -15.81 8.92
N ALA A 246 3.39 -15.05 7.92
CA ALA A 246 3.92 -13.72 7.64
C ALA A 246 3.75 -12.74 8.83
N VAL A 247 2.84 -13.04 9.77
CA VAL A 247 2.67 -12.25 11.01
C VAL A 247 3.92 -12.31 11.90
N GLU A 248 4.74 -13.35 11.80
CA GLU A 248 6.03 -13.44 12.51
C GLU A 248 7.00 -12.31 12.09
N ALA A 249 6.89 -11.79 10.86
CA ALA A 249 7.70 -10.65 10.40
C ALA A 249 7.41 -9.36 11.20
N LYS A 250 6.13 -9.12 11.53
CA LYS A 250 5.72 -8.00 12.38
C LYS A 250 6.37 -8.11 13.77
N ALA A 251 6.30 -9.29 14.38
CA ALA A 251 6.88 -9.53 15.69
C ALA A 251 8.40 -9.32 15.66
N LEU A 252 9.08 -9.87 14.65
CA LEU A 252 10.52 -9.71 14.44
C LEU A 252 10.93 -8.23 14.39
N VAL A 253 10.25 -7.40 13.59
CA VAL A 253 10.57 -5.97 13.46
C VAL A 253 10.28 -5.20 14.75
N GLN A 254 9.18 -5.52 15.45
CA GLN A 254 8.84 -4.88 16.71
C GLN A 254 9.85 -5.22 17.82
N GLU A 255 10.29 -6.48 17.93
CA GLU A 255 11.33 -6.88 18.87
C GLU A 255 12.67 -6.20 18.56
N TRP A 256 13.04 -6.16 17.28
CA TRP A 256 14.24 -5.48 16.80
C TRP A 256 14.24 -3.99 17.15
N ARG A 257 13.15 -3.24 16.90
CA ARG A 257 13.03 -1.81 17.26
C ARG A 257 13.09 -1.57 18.76
N LYS A 258 12.67 -2.54 19.57
CA LYS A 258 12.82 -2.51 21.04
C LYS A 258 14.25 -2.77 21.51
N GLY A 259 15.20 -2.98 20.61
CA GLY A 259 16.60 -3.23 20.93
C GLY A 259 16.94 -4.68 21.22
N LYS A 260 16.03 -5.63 21.00
CA LYS A 260 16.34 -7.06 21.14
C LYS A 260 17.28 -7.49 20.00
N LYS A 261 18.46 -8.01 20.37
CA LYS A 261 19.48 -8.48 19.42
C LYS A 261 19.67 -10.01 19.44
N GLU A 262 19.18 -10.69 20.48
CA GLU A 262 19.31 -12.14 20.59
C GLU A 262 18.51 -12.86 19.49
N GLY A 263 19.22 -13.61 18.64
CA GLY A 263 18.63 -14.34 17.51
C GLY A 263 18.12 -13.46 16.37
N ILE A 264 18.41 -12.15 16.39
CA ILE A 264 18.01 -11.21 15.34
C ILE A 264 19.28 -10.60 14.74
N VAL A 265 19.45 -10.80 13.44
CA VAL A 265 20.54 -10.21 12.66
C VAL A 265 19.97 -9.09 11.78
N GLU A 266 20.73 -8.01 11.65
CA GLU A 266 20.35 -6.83 10.88
C GLU A 266 21.42 -6.47 9.84
N VAL A 267 20.99 -5.87 8.73
CA VAL A 267 21.86 -5.28 7.71
C VAL A 267 21.27 -3.94 7.33
N ALA A 268 22.01 -2.86 7.57
CA ALA A 268 21.58 -1.52 7.19
C ALA A 268 21.61 -1.32 5.66
N ILE A 269 20.64 -0.56 5.16
CA ILE A 269 20.44 -0.28 3.75
C ILE A 269 20.62 1.23 3.53
N GLU A 270 21.86 1.70 3.41
CA GLU A 270 22.13 3.14 3.35
C GLU A 270 21.72 3.81 2.02
N LYS A 271 21.52 3.04 0.95
CA LYS A 271 21.45 3.57 -0.44
C LYS A 271 20.17 3.26 -1.21
N LEU A 272 19.09 2.83 -0.55
CA LEU A 272 17.80 2.62 -1.20
C LEU A 272 16.81 3.74 -0.88
N TRP A 273 17.23 4.97 -1.19
CA TRP A 273 16.30 6.04 -1.51
C TRP A 273 15.82 5.81 -2.94
N ASN A 274 14.53 6.04 -3.21
CA ASN A 274 13.90 5.90 -4.53
C ASN A 274 13.41 4.49 -4.89
N VAL A 275 12.78 3.80 -3.95
CA VAL A 275 11.75 2.82 -4.33
C VAL A 275 10.54 3.64 -4.73
N TRP A 276 10.46 3.95 -6.02
CA TRP A 276 9.27 4.56 -6.61
C TRP A 276 8.13 3.57 -6.48
N LEU A 277 7.01 4.09 -6.00
CA LEU A 277 5.74 3.42 -5.94
C LEU A 277 4.92 3.91 -7.12
#